data_AF-A0A7S8FIW1-F1
#
_entry.id   AF-A0A7S8FIW1-F1
#
_cell.length_a   1.000
_cell.length_b   1.000
_cell.length_c   1.000
_cell.angle_alpha   90.00
_cell.angle_beta   90.00
_cell.angle_gamma   90.00
#
_symmetry.space_group_name_H-M   'P 1'
#
loop_
_entity.id
_entity.type
_entity.pdbx_description
1 polymer ?
#
loop_
_entity_poly.entity_id
_entity_poly.type
_entity_poly.pdbx_seq_one_letter_code
_entity_poly.pdbx_strand_id
1 'polypeptide(L)'
;LNHLALPLKTTICWELLTIILLGFYIILVKMYNFEQSAGNQRIKKNILVGTSETKRSPLKVIKGRYSPWNQNSLIHSYNHKFNFLYNKSTIRFYSTSNVENNTKDLNPLKVYDNFKENRLDILKEQKDKSGVYCFINKINGNSYVGSSINLASRMINYLNNTFLKSKQNINMPIVKALLKYDQENFTLLILEYVEPQNLTIRETYYITYVMPHYNVLKQGYSSLGYKHTEKTKELLSELAKNRIHSDETKSLIARALTGENNPFYNKSHSMESKVRILEAKSAYPVYVYDSFKELLVIFPSVSTLAKLIKSNHSTIVNIIKEQTIFRGEWYFTNIPLSIDNTPIISDWTSKECEELILNINNHSHIRKAVFVYDVNRNFICKYEGVTKAQEALNINHSIIKKYAKIGSIYNGYIFSSERLMN
;
A
#
# COMPACT_ATOMS: atom_id res chain seq x y z
N LEU A 1 33.62 8.21 60.79
CA LEU A 1 33.14 9.00 59.63
C LEU A 1 32.69 8.01 58.58
N ASN A 2 31.38 8.01 58.32
CA ASN A 2 30.62 6.91 57.73
C ASN A 2 30.89 6.75 56.22
N HIS A 3 31.22 5.53 55.79
CA HIS A 3 31.10 5.12 54.39
C HIS A 3 29.61 4.88 54.09
N LEU A 4 29.04 5.71 53.22
CA LEU A 4 27.71 5.54 52.65
C LEU A 4 27.72 4.32 51.72
N ALA A 5 27.34 3.17 52.24
CA ALA A 5 26.99 2.00 51.43
C ALA A 5 25.60 2.21 50.82
N LEU A 6 25.55 2.44 49.51
CA LEU A 6 24.30 2.42 48.74
C LEU A 6 23.73 0.98 48.74
N PRO A 7 22.41 0.80 48.97
CA PRO A 7 21.82 -0.53 49.05
C PRO A 7 21.89 -1.22 47.68
N LEU A 8 22.38 -2.47 47.65
CA LEU A 8 22.56 -3.34 46.48
C LEU A 8 21.36 -3.42 45.52
N LYS A 9 20.14 -3.06 45.98
CA LYS A 9 18.94 -2.98 45.14
C LYS A 9 18.93 -1.79 44.16
N THR A 10 19.60 -0.68 44.47
CA THR A 10 19.64 0.47 43.55
C THR A 10 20.60 0.23 42.40
N THR A 11 21.74 -0.43 42.63
CA THR A 11 22.72 -0.77 41.58
C THR A 11 22.17 -1.73 40.53
N ILE A 12 21.39 -2.75 40.95
CA ILE A 12 20.73 -3.69 40.03
C ILE A 12 19.72 -2.97 39.11
N CYS A 13 19.05 -1.93 39.60
CA CYS A 13 18.11 -1.12 38.81
C CYS A 13 18.80 -0.31 37.71
N TRP A 14 20.02 0.17 37.96
CA TRP A 14 20.80 0.90 36.95
C TRP A 14 21.38 -0.03 35.88
N GLU A 15 21.83 -1.23 36.23
CA GLU A 15 22.27 -2.24 35.26
C GLU A 15 21.12 -2.74 34.37
N LEU A 16 19.93 -2.96 34.93
CA LEU A 16 18.75 -3.31 34.14
C LEU A 16 18.32 -2.16 33.22
N LEU A 17 18.39 -0.91 33.69
CA LEU A 17 18.05 0.26 32.89
C LEU A 17 19.05 0.47 31.74
N THR A 18 20.35 0.25 31.98
CA THR A 18 21.37 0.36 30.92
C THR A 18 21.26 -0.77 29.91
N ILE A 19 20.93 -2.00 30.32
CA ILE A 19 20.67 -3.12 29.40
C ILE A 19 19.41 -2.87 28.54
N ILE A 20 18.34 -2.33 29.13
CA ILE A 20 17.12 -1.97 28.39
C ILE A 20 17.39 -0.82 27.41
N LEU A 21 18.15 0.20 27.81
CA LEU A 21 18.55 1.31 26.93
C LEU A 21 19.49 0.86 25.81
N LEU A 22 20.46 -0.04 26.08
CA LEU A 22 21.29 -0.65 25.04
C LEU A 22 20.46 -1.50 24.08
N GLY A 23 19.50 -2.28 24.60
CA GLY A 23 18.57 -3.07 23.78
C GLY A 23 17.74 -2.19 22.85
N PHE A 24 17.22 -1.07 23.34
CA PHE A 24 16.52 -0.09 22.50
C PHE A 24 17.43 0.56 21.46
N TYR A 25 18.68 0.87 21.80
CA TYR A 25 19.64 1.47 20.86
C TYR A 25 20.08 0.47 19.78
N ILE A 26 20.28 -0.81 20.13
CA ILE A 26 20.60 -1.90 19.19
C ILE A 26 19.41 -2.17 18.26
N ILE A 27 18.17 -2.09 18.75
CA ILE A 27 16.95 -2.23 17.92
C ILE A 27 16.74 -1.00 17.01
N LEU A 28 17.20 0.19 17.41
CA LEU A 28 17.13 1.42 16.59
C LEU A 28 18.25 1.53 15.54
N VAL A 29 19.35 0.77 15.66
CA VAL A 29 20.39 0.71 14.63
C VAL A 29 19.92 -0.22 13.51
N LYS A 30 19.15 0.38 12.58
CA LYS A 30 18.90 -0.09 11.21
C LYS A 30 18.43 -1.55 11.07
N MET A 31 17.20 -1.82 11.52
CA MET A 31 16.34 -2.71 10.73
C MET A 31 16.06 -2.04 9.38
N TYR A 32 16.86 -2.36 8.36
CA TYR A 32 16.37 -2.24 6.99
C TYR A 32 15.26 -3.28 6.84
N ASN A 33 14.02 -2.82 6.66
CA ASN A 33 12.89 -3.65 6.31
C ASN A 33 13.25 -4.53 5.11
N PHE A 34 13.55 -5.79 5.37
CA PHE A 34 13.66 -6.83 4.36
C PHE A 34 12.26 -7.43 4.15
N GLU A 35 11.31 -6.60 3.70
CA GLU A 35 10.05 -7.11 3.17
C GLU A 35 10.26 -7.47 1.70
N GLN A 36 10.27 -8.77 1.44
CA GLN A 36 10.22 -9.35 0.12
C GLN A 36 9.02 -8.81 -0.67
N SER A 37 9.30 -8.12 -1.78
CA SER A 37 8.35 -8.01 -2.89
C SER A 37 9.09 -8.07 -4.22
N ALA A 38 9.50 -9.27 -4.57
CA ALA A 38 9.86 -9.64 -5.94
C ALA A 38 9.06 -10.89 -6.33
N GLY A 39 7.75 -10.71 -6.47
CA GLY A 39 6.85 -11.73 -7.01
C GLY A 39 6.74 -11.63 -8.53
N ASN A 40 7.56 -12.41 -9.24
CA ASN A 40 7.34 -13.00 -10.57
C ASN A 40 6.72 -12.12 -11.68
N GLN A 41 7.58 -11.45 -12.47
CA GLN A 41 7.21 -11.04 -13.83
C GLN A 41 7.10 -12.28 -14.74
N ARG A 42 5.87 -12.76 -14.95
CA ARG A 42 5.57 -13.64 -16.09
C ARG A 42 5.76 -12.85 -17.38
N ILE A 43 6.74 -13.26 -18.18
CA ILE A 43 6.91 -12.80 -19.56
C ILE A 43 5.68 -13.27 -20.35
N LYS A 44 4.81 -12.35 -20.75
CA LYS A 44 3.87 -12.56 -21.85
C LYS A 44 4.41 -11.85 -23.09
N LYS A 45 4.56 -12.64 -24.15
CA LYS A 45 4.92 -12.21 -25.51
C LYS A 45 3.91 -11.17 -26.03
N ASN A 46 4.46 -10.11 -26.60
CA ASN A 46 3.85 -9.15 -27.53
C ASN A 46 2.74 -8.24 -26.99
N ILE A 47 3.13 -7.09 -26.44
CA ILE A 47 2.41 -5.83 -26.63
C ILE A 47 3.46 -4.79 -27.07
N LEU A 48 3.39 -4.36 -28.32
CA LEU A 48 4.22 -3.30 -28.88
C LEU A 48 3.70 -1.97 -28.31
N VAL A 49 4.30 -1.49 -27.22
CA VAL A 49 4.08 -0.14 -26.72
C VAL A 49 5.24 0.73 -27.19
N GLY A 50 4.92 1.73 -28.02
CA GLY A 50 5.89 2.64 -28.62
C GLY A 50 6.77 3.34 -27.58
N THR A 51 7.99 3.68 -27.99
CA THR A 51 9.02 4.32 -27.17
C THR A 51 8.50 5.61 -26.54
N SER A 52 8.20 5.58 -25.24
CA SER A 52 7.82 6.76 -24.46
C SER A 52 9.06 7.54 -24.04
N GLU A 53 9.73 8.18 -25.01
CA GLU A 53 10.71 9.21 -24.70
C GLU A 53 9.95 10.50 -24.39
N THR A 54 9.82 10.84 -23.10
CA THR A 54 9.41 12.18 -22.67
C THR A 54 10.49 13.18 -23.07
N LYS A 55 10.29 13.87 -24.21
CA LYS A 55 11.06 15.06 -24.57
C LYS A 55 10.86 16.12 -23.48
N ARG A 56 11.91 16.43 -22.71
CA ARG A 56 11.97 17.62 -21.87
C ARG A 56 11.93 18.85 -22.77
N SER A 57 10.86 19.63 -22.69
CA SER A 57 10.77 20.91 -23.40
C SER A 57 11.50 22.01 -22.61
N PRO A 58 12.19 22.96 -23.28
CA PRO A 58 12.94 24.02 -22.61
C PRO A 58 11.99 25.09 -22.04
N LEU A 59 12.43 25.71 -20.95
CA LEU A 59 11.77 26.80 -20.23
C LEU A 59 11.13 27.83 -21.17
N LYS A 60 9.82 28.05 -21.03
CA LYS A 60 9.16 29.30 -21.47
C LYS A 60 8.46 29.95 -20.28
N VAL A 61 9.05 31.05 -19.82
CA VAL A 61 8.44 32.04 -18.93
C VAL A 61 7.46 32.86 -19.77
N ILE A 62 6.15 32.71 -19.56
CA ILE A 62 5.16 33.71 -20.00
C ILE A 62 4.08 33.90 -18.92
N LYS A 63 3.87 35.18 -18.62
CA LYS A 63 2.92 35.79 -17.67
C LYS A 63 1.46 35.49 -18.03
N GLY A 64 0.62 35.44 -16.99
CA GLY A 64 -0.72 34.88 -17.05
C GLY A 64 -1.83 35.71 -17.72
N ARG A 65 -3.04 35.16 -17.63
CA ARG A 65 -4.32 35.87 -17.62
C ARG A 65 -5.31 35.13 -16.70
N TYR A 66 -6.04 35.94 -15.95
CA TYR A 66 -7.14 35.60 -15.04
C TYR A 66 -8.34 34.99 -15.78
N SER A 67 -9.16 34.22 -15.06
CA SER A 67 -10.55 34.65 -14.87
C SER A 67 -11.10 34.22 -13.49
N PRO A 68 -12.01 35.02 -12.90
CA PRO A 68 -12.43 34.97 -11.49
C PRO A 68 -13.82 34.32 -11.34
N TRP A 69 -14.22 33.90 -10.13
CA TRP A 69 -15.52 34.22 -9.52
C TRP A 69 -15.53 33.75 -8.04
N ASN A 70 -15.61 34.77 -7.19
CA ASN A 70 -15.99 34.90 -5.78
C ASN A 70 -17.11 33.97 -5.27
N GLN A 71 -17.42 33.84 -3.98
CA GLN A 71 -16.82 34.05 -2.66
C GLN A 71 -17.94 33.65 -1.66
N ASN A 72 -17.55 33.09 -0.52
CA ASN A 72 -18.21 33.19 0.79
C ASN A 72 -19.65 32.65 0.99
N SER A 73 -19.77 31.67 1.88
CA SER A 73 -20.49 31.89 3.14
C SER A 73 -20.04 30.89 4.21
N LEU A 74 -19.23 31.38 5.15
CA LEU A 74 -19.04 30.80 6.48
C LEU A 74 -20.37 30.92 7.24
N ILE A 75 -20.93 29.82 7.73
CA ILE A 75 -21.88 29.84 8.86
C ILE A 75 -21.51 28.72 9.84
N HIS A 76 -21.19 29.15 11.05
CA HIS A 76 -21.00 28.36 12.27
C HIS A 76 -22.19 27.42 12.53
N SER A 77 -21.95 26.11 12.66
CA SER A 77 -22.92 25.21 13.26
C SER A 77 -22.68 25.13 14.78
N TYR A 78 -23.61 25.71 15.54
CA TYR A 78 -23.71 25.52 16.98
C TYR A 78 -23.86 24.03 17.33
N ASN A 79 -22.94 23.51 18.14
CA ASN A 79 -23.02 22.17 18.73
C ASN A 79 -24.00 22.20 19.91
N HIS A 80 -25.23 21.72 19.73
CA HIS A 80 -26.06 21.27 20.84
C HIS A 80 -25.79 19.77 21.10
N LYS A 81 -24.99 19.49 22.13
CA LYS A 81 -24.90 18.16 22.74
C LYS A 81 -26.19 17.87 23.48
N PHE A 82 -26.97 16.90 22.99
CA PHE A 82 -27.95 16.18 23.82
C PHE A 82 -27.54 14.71 23.88
N ASN A 83 -27.09 14.29 25.06
CA ASN A 83 -26.82 12.89 25.39
C ASN A 83 -28.16 12.20 25.69
N PHE A 84 -28.52 11.17 24.92
CA PHE A 84 -29.43 10.14 25.41
C PHE A 84 -28.71 8.80 25.39
N LEU A 85 -28.43 8.31 26.60
CA LEU A 85 -27.90 6.99 26.89
C LEU A 85 -29.04 5.98 26.72
N TYR A 86 -28.96 5.11 25.71
CA TYR A 86 -29.68 3.84 25.72
C TYR A 86 -28.75 2.75 25.21
N ASN A 87 -28.15 2.03 26.18
CA ASN A 87 -27.44 0.79 25.93
C ASN A 87 -28.47 -0.30 25.60
N LYS A 88 -28.48 -0.78 24.36
CA LYS A 88 -29.02 -2.11 24.05
C LYS A 88 -28.16 -2.78 22.99
N SER A 89 -27.46 -3.83 23.41
CA SER A 89 -26.72 -4.76 22.57
C SER A 89 -27.65 -5.34 21.51
N THR A 90 -27.45 -4.95 20.25
CA THR A 90 -28.19 -5.50 19.11
C THR A 90 -27.41 -6.68 18.52
N ILE A 91 -27.79 -7.88 18.95
CA ILE A 91 -27.41 -9.14 18.31
C ILE A 91 -28.07 -9.16 16.92
N ARG A 92 -27.27 -9.39 15.86
CA ARG A 92 -27.75 -9.49 14.48
C ARG A 92 -28.41 -10.86 14.30
N PHE A 93 -29.73 -10.89 14.12
CA PHE A 93 -30.39 -12.02 13.48
C PHE A 93 -30.47 -11.74 11.98
N TYR A 94 -29.72 -12.50 11.18
CA TYR A 94 -30.07 -12.69 9.78
C TYR A 94 -31.18 -13.73 9.79
N SER A 95 -32.41 -13.31 9.51
CA SER A 95 -33.53 -14.23 9.33
C SER A 95 -34.04 -14.10 7.91
N THR A 96 -34.01 -15.21 7.19
CA THR A 96 -34.78 -15.46 5.96
C THR A 96 -36.25 -15.81 6.28
N SER A 97 -36.80 -15.31 7.38
CA SER A 97 -38.22 -15.44 7.69
C SER A 97 -39.00 -14.38 6.92
N ASN A 98 -40.08 -14.78 6.25
CA ASN A 98 -41.16 -13.87 5.85
C ASN A 98 -41.63 -13.12 7.11
N VAL A 99 -41.10 -11.92 7.33
CA VAL A 99 -41.58 -11.03 8.37
C VAL A 99 -42.93 -10.54 7.88
N GLU A 100 -44.02 -11.06 8.44
CA GLU A 100 -45.34 -10.45 8.27
C GLU A 100 -45.22 -8.98 8.66
N ASN A 101 -45.49 -8.08 7.72
CA ASN A 101 -45.51 -6.66 8.03
C ASN A 101 -46.62 -6.42 9.08
N ASN A 102 -46.31 -5.70 10.17
CA ASN A 102 -47.26 -5.34 11.23
C ASN A 102 -48.28 -4.28 10.77
N THR A 103 -48.71 -4.32 9.50
CA THR A 103 -49.64 -3.35 8.92
C THR A 103 -51.08 -3.58 9.37
N LYS A 104 -51.41 -4.76 9.92
CA LYS A 104 -52.76 -5.12 10.38
C LYS A 104 -53.19 -4.36 11.64
N ASP A 105 -52.25 -3.92 12.47
CA ASP A 105 -52.52 -3.22 13.74
C ASP A 105 -52.45 -1.68 13.62
N LEU A 106 -52.33 -1.16 12.38
CA LEU A 106 -52.30 0.27 12.15
C LEU A 106 -53.71 0.88 12.25
N ASN A 107 -53.82 1.99 12.99
CA ASN A 107 -55.02 2.82 13.05
C ASN A 107 -54.80 4.10 12.21
N PRO A 108 -54.98 4.07 10.88
CA PRO A 108 -54.75 5.22 10.02
C PRO A 108 -55.84 6.28 10.20
N LEU A 109 -55.45 7.56 10.09
CA LEU A 109 -56.37 8.69 10.05
C LEU A 109 -57.20 8.73 8.78
N LYS A 110 -56.60 8.33 7.66
CA LYS A 110 -57.23 8.25 6.33
C LYS A 110 -56.69 7.05 5.56
N VAL A 111 -57.56 6.45 4.76
CA VAL A 111 -57.26 5.31 3.89
C VAL A 111 -57.72 5.64 2.48
N TYR A 112 -56.85 5.40 1.50
CA TYR A 112 -57.15 5.48 0.08
C TYR A 112 -56.79 4.16 -0.57
N ASP A 113 -57.80 3.35 -0.89
CA ASP A 113 -57.63 1.97 -1.35
C ASP A 113 -56.96 1.87 -2.73
N ASN A 114 -57.14 2.88 -3.57
CA ASN A 114 -56.52 2.96 -4.88
C ASN A 114 -55.81 4.32 -5.02
N PHE A 115 -54.49 4.31 -4.84
CA PHE A 115 -53.68 5.52 -4.84
C PHE A 115 -53.82 6.36 -6.13
N LYS A 116 -54.01 5.72 -7.28
CA LYS A 116 -54.13 6.40 -8.58
C LYS A 116 -55.54 6.96 -8.81
N GLU A 117 -56.58 6.18 -8.52
CA GLU A 117 -57.98 6.60 -8.69
C GLU A 117 -58.37 7.68 -7.67
N ASN A 118 -57.95 7.55 -6.41
CA ASN A 118 -58.24 8.51 -5.35
C ASN A 118 -57.40 9.80 -5.46
N ARG A 119 -56.68 10.04 -6.56
CA ARG A 119 -55.82 11.21 -6.75
C ARG A 119 -56.50 12.52 -6.38
N LEU A 120 -57.71 12.78 -6.89
CA LEU A 120 -58.38 14.06 -6.65
C LEU A 120 -58.70 14.29 -5.17
N ASP A 121 -59.17 13.24 -4.49
CA ASP A 121 -59.50 13.27 -3.06
C ASP A 121 -58.25 13.45 -2.21
N ILE A 122 -57.17 12.71 -2.52
CA ILE A 122 -55.87 12.82 -1.84
C ILE A 122 -55.36 14.27 -1.93
N LEU A 123 -55.39 14.87 -3.12
CA LEU A 123 -54.87 16.24 -3.31
C LEU A 123 -55.73 17.29 -2.61
N LYS A 124 -57.04 17.09 -2.55
CA LYS A 124 -57.96 18.01 -1.85
C LYS A 124 -57.84 17.87 -0.34
N GLU A 125 -57.88 16.65 0.18
CA GLU A 125 -57.91 16.39 1.62
C GLU A 125 -56.55 16.55 2.31
N GLN A 126 -55.45 16.32 1.60
CA GLN A 126 -54.08 16.38 2.17
C GLN A 126 -53.34 17.67 1.79
N LYS A 127 -54.05 18.65 1.25
CA LYS A 127 -53.52 19.98 0.94
C LYS A 127 -53.04 20.67 2.21
N ASP A 128 -51.82 21.23 2.17
CA ASP A 128 -51.19 21.97 3.28
C ASP A 128 -51.05 21.19 4.59
N LYS A 129 -51.10 19.85 4.52
CA LYS A 129 -50.90 18.97 5.67
C LYS A 129 -49.50 18.37 5.67
N SER A 130 -48.88 18.38 6.84
CA SER A 130 -47.61 17.72 7.14
C SER A 130 -47.89 16.44 7.93
N GLY A 131 -47.16 15.35 7.64
CA GLY A 131 -47.39 14.09 8.35
C GLY A 131 -46.62 12.88 7.83
N VAL A 132 -46.94 11.74 8.42
CA VAL A 132 -46.39 10.42 8.07
C VAL A 132 -47.45 9.60 7.34
N TYR A 133 -47.03 8.92 6.28
CA TYR A 133 -47.88 8.07 5.45
C TYR A 133 -47.25 6.69 5.26
N CYS A 134 -48.07 5.72 4.89
CA CYS A 134 -47.64 4.38 4.52
C CYS A 134 -48.27 3.97 3.19
N PHE A 135 -47.46 3.46 2.26
CA PHE A 135 -47.93 2.74 1.10
C PHE A 135 -47.94 1.24 1.39
N ILE A 136 -49.01 0.56 1.00
CA ILE A 136 -49.12 -0.90 1.03
C ILE A 136 -49.37 -1.39 -0.39
N ASN A 137 -48.51 -2.27 -0.87
CA ASN A 137 -48.70 -2.93 -2.16
C ASN A 137 -49.72 -4.06 -2.02
N LYS A 138 -50.84 -3.96 -2.74
CA LYS A 138 -51.94 -4.92 -2.70
C LYS A 138 -51.56 -6.29 -3.27
N ILE A 139 -50.55 -6.36 -4.14
CA ILE A 139 -50.14 -7.61 -4.80
C ILE A 139 -49.32 -8.51 -3.87
N ASN A 140 -48.40 -7.93 -3.10
CA ASN A 140 -47.45 -8.70 -2.28
C ASN A 140 -47.46 -8.34 -0.78
N GLY A 141 -48.30 -7.40 -0.36
CA GLY A 141 -48.40 -6.95 1.04
C GLY A 141 -47.21 -6.12 1.55
N ASN A 142 -46.21 -5.83 0.71
CA ASN A 142 -45.05 -5.06 1.11
C ASN A 142 -45.40 -3.58 1.31
N SER A 143 -44.79 -2.99 2.32
CA SER A 143 -45.07 -1.61 2.69
C SER A 143 -43.86 -0.68 2.56
N TYR A 144 -44.15 0.62 2.51
CA TYR A 144 -43.21 1.73 2.60
C TYR A 144 -43.77 2.75 3.58
N VAL A 145 -42.94 3.30 4.46
CA VAL A 145 -43.30 4.42 5.34
C VAL A 145 -42.46 5.63 4.94
N GLY A 146 -43.10 6.79 4.85
CA GLY A 146 -42.41 8.05 4.59
C GLY A 146 -43.07 9.23 5.30
N SER A 147 -42.34 10.33 5.43
CA SER A 147 -42.87 11.61 5.93
C SER A 147 -42.77 12.72 4.89
N SER A 148 -43.60 13.76 5.04
CA SER A 148 -43.51 14.98 4.21
C SER A 148 -44.10 16.18 4.93
N ILE A 149 -43.47 17.35 4.74
CA ILE A 149 -43.98 18.66 5.17
C ILE A 149 -45.26 19.02 4.40
N ASN A 150 -45.37 18.56 3.16
CA ASN A 150 -46.55 18.71 2.32
C ASN A 150 -46.90 17.35 1.72
N LEU A 151 -47.94 16.72 2.27
CA LEU A 151 -48.41 15.40 1.85
C LEU A 151 -48.96 15.43 0.43
N ALA A 152 -49.82 16.40 0.09
CA ALA A 152 -50.36 16.53 -1.28
C ALA A 152 -49.23 16.63 -2.33
N SER A 153 -48.25 17.51 -2.12
CA SER A 153 -47.09 17.66 -3.02
C SER A 153 -46.30 16.36 -3.17
N ARG A 154 -46.07 15.63 -2.07
CA ARG A 154 -45.39 14.34 -2.11
C ARG A 154 -46.19 13.30 -2.90
N MET A 155 -47.51 13.25 -2.76
CA MET A 155 -48.36 12.31 -3.50
C MET A 155 -48.40 12.65 -5.00
N ILE A 156 -48.39 13.94 -5.38
CA ILE A 156 -48.25 14.35 -6.79
C ILE A 156 -46.98 13.77 -7.42
N ASN A 157 -45.86 13.82 -6.68
CA ASN A 157 -44.59 13.28 -7.17
C ASN A 157 -44.67 11.77 -7.42
N TYR A 158 -45.26 11.01 -6.49
CA TYR A 158 -45.40 9.56 -6.67
C TYR A 158 -46.39 9.16 -7.76
N LEU A 159 -47.38 10.01 -8.08
CA LEU A 159 -48.30 9.82 -9.20
C LEU A 159 -47.72 10.26 -10.55
N ASN A 160 -46.57 10.94 -10.57
CA ASN A 160 -45.97 11.47 -11.79
C ASN A 160 -44.88 10.52 -12.33
N ASN A 161 -45.15 9.87 -13.47
CA ASN A 161 -44.20 8.94 -14.09
C ASN A 161 -42.87 9.58 -14.50
N THR A 162 -42.86 10.87 -14.88
CA THR A 162 -41.62 11.60 -15.19
C THR A 162 -40.76 11.78 -13.94
N PHE A 163 -41.39 12.06 -12.79
CA PHE A 163 -40.69 12.13 -11.51
C PHE A 163 -40.10 10.77 -11.12
N LEU A 164 -40.87 9.69 -11.29
CA LEU A 164 -40.43 8.32 -10.98
C LEU A 164 -39.25 7.87 -11.86
N LYS A 165 -39.26 8.23 -13.14
CA LYS A 165 -38.21 7.84 -14.11
C LYS A 165 -36.98 8.75 -14.10
N SER A 166 -36.94 9.77 -13.24
CA SER A 166 -35.80 10.69 -13.17
C SER A 166 -34.54 9.96 -12.69
N LYS A 167 -33.36 10.36 -13.19
CA LYS A 167 -32.07 9.76 -12.81
C LYS A 167 -31.82 9.79 -11.29
N GLN A 168 -32.37 10.79 -10.60
CA GLN A 168 -32.21 10.96 -9.15
C GLN A 168 -33.10 10.01 -8.35
N ASN A 169 -34.30 9.71 -8.83
CA ASN A 169 -35.34 9.02 -8.06
C ASN A 169 -35.50 7.54 -8.42
N ILE A 170 -35.14 7.14 -9.65
CA ILE A 170 -35.36 5.80 -10.19
C ILE A 170 -34.79 4.67 -9.32
N ASN A 171 -33.79 5.00 -8.49
CA ASN A 171 -33.14 4.04 -7.60
C ASN A 171 -33.80 3.88 -6.23
N MET A 172 -34.78 4.70 -5.86
CA MET A 172 -35.50 4.57 -4.60
C MET A 172 -36.39 3.31 -4.62
N PRO A 173 -36.42 2.46 -3.57
CA PRO A 173 -37.18 1.21 -3.61
C PRO A 173 -38.69 1.41 -3.82
N ILE A 174 -39.29 2.41 -3.17
CA ILE A 174 -40.71 2.75 -3.38
C ILE A 174 -40.99 3.18 -4.83
N VAL A 175 -40.09 3.92 -5.45
CA VAL A 175 -40.22 4.34 -6.86
C VAL A 175 -40.16 3.13 -7.79
N LYS A 176 -39.22 2.21 -7.56
CA LYS A 176 -39.15 0.94 -8.30
C LYS A 176 -40.41 0.11 -8.12
N ALA A 177 -40.96 0.07 -6.90
CA ALA A 177 -42.18 -0.67 -6.61
C ALA A 177 -43.39 -0.07 -7.34
N LEU A 178 -43.57 1.26 -7.30
CA LEU A 178 -44.63 1.97 -8.01
C LEU A 178 -44.54 1.79 -9.54
N LEU A 179 -43.33 1.76 -10.10
CA LEU A 179 -43.11 1.50 -11.53
C LEU A 179 -43.31 0.03 -11.92
N LYS A 180 -43.05 -0.91 -11.01
CA LYS A 180 -43.14 -2.36 -11.28
C LYS A 180 -44.56 -2.89 -11.16
N TYR A 181 -45.31 -2.39 -10.17
CA TYR A 181 -46.61 -2.94 -9.80
C TYR A 181 -47.77 -2.00 -10.15
N ASP A 182 -47.49 -0.86 -10.78
CA ASP A 182 -48.44 0.23 -11.06
C ASP A 182 -49.01 0.89 -9.80
N GLN A 183 -49.22 2.21 -9.88
CA GLN A 183 -49.70 3.03 -8.76
C GLN A 183 -51.10 2.61 -8.26
N GLU A 184 -51.94 2.04 -9.13
CA GLU A 184 -53.29 1.56 -8.78
C GLU A 184 -53.30 0.37 -7.82
N ASN A 185 -52.21 -0.40 -7.79
CA ASN A 185 -52.04 -1.53 -6.88
C ASN A 185 -51.48 -1.15 -5.52
N PHE A 186 -51.50 0.14 -5.17
CA PHE A 186 -51.10 0.63 -3.85
C PHE A 186 -52.26 1.26 -3.10
N THR A 187 -52.35 0.91 -1.81
CA THR A 187 -53.18 1.59 -0.82
C THR A 187 -52.31 2.64 -0.12
N LEU A 188 -52.81 3.87 0.02
CA LEU A 188 -52.18 4.93 0.78
C LEU A 188 -52.87 5.09 2.13
N LEU A 189 -52.10 4.99 3.21
CA LEU A 189 -52.54 5.26 4.58
C LEU A 189 -51.91 6.55 5.06
N ILE A 190 -52.70 7.47 5.61
CA ILE A 190 -52.19 8.60 6.38
C ILE A 190 -52.18 8.17 7.84
N LEU A 191 -50.99 8.04 8.42
CA LEU A 191 -50.82 7.49 9.78
C LEU A 191 -50.99 8.58 10.83
N GLU A 192 -50.39 9.75 10.61
CA GLU A 192 -50.37 10.83 11.60
C GLU A 192 -50.09 12.17 10.95
N TYR A 193 -50.75 13.24 11.41
CA TYR A 193 -50.37 14.62 11.09
C TYR A 193 -49.36 15.12 12.10
N VAL A 194 -48.23 15.63 11.62
CA VAL A 194 -47.05 15.90 12.44
C VAL A 194 -46.46 17.24 12.03
N GLU A 195 -46.10 18.07 13.00
CA GLU A 195 -45.38 19.32 12.75
C GLU A 195 -44.01 19.04 12.09
N PRO A 196 -43.52 19.90 11.17
CA PRO A 196 -42.30 19.66 10.40
C PRO A 196 -41.06 19.27 11.22
N GLN A 197 -40.93 19.81 12.43
CA GLN A 197 -39.80 19.57 13.34
C GLN A 197 -39.78 18.12 13.85
N ASN A 198 -40.94 17.47 13.94
CA ASN A 198 -41.09 16.14 14.53
C ASN A 198 -41.22 15.02 13.48
N LEU A 199 -41.30 15.36 12.19
CA LEU A 199 -41.50 14.39 11.10
C LEU A 199 -40.49 13.24 11.14
N THR A 200 -39.21 13.56 11.28
CA THR A 200 -38.13 12.56 11.28
C THR A 200 -38.24 11.57 12.45
N ILE A 201 -38.65 12.07 13.62
CA ILE A 201 -38.83 11.26 14.83
C ILE A 201 -40.03 10.32 14.64
N ARG A 202 -41.15 10.84 14.14
CA ARG A 202 -42.37 10.03 13.92
C ARG A 202 -42.20 9.04 12.76
N GLU A 203 -41.51 9.43 11.68
CA GLU A 203 -41.16 8.53 10.58
C GLU A 203 -40.32 7.35 11.09
N THR A 204 -39.31 7.62 11.92
CA THR A 204 -38.47 6.59 12.53
C THR A 204 -39.28 5.65 13.42
N TYR A 205 -40.22 6.20 14.21
CA TYR A 205 -41.14 5.41 15.03
C TYR A 205 -41.96 4.43 14.17
N TYR A 206 -42.61 4.91 13.10
CA TYR A 206 -43.42 4.05 12.23
C TYR A 206 -42.59 3.08 11.39
N ILE A 207 -41.40 3.44 10.92
CA ILE A 207 -40.49 2.49 10.26
C ILE A 207 -40.10 1.36 11.22
N THR A 208 -39.83 1.67 12.47
CA THR A 208 -39.46 0.66 13.48
C THR A 208 -40.64 -0.23 13.83
N TYR A 209 -41.84 0.34 13.93
CA TYR A 209 -43.07 -0.37 14.27
C TYR A 209 -43.57 -1.28 13.13
N VAL A 210 -43.63 -0.75 11.91
CA VAL A 210 -44.16 -1.44 10.72
C VAL A 210 -43.12 -2.40 10.12
N MET A 211 -41.83 -2.09 10.26
CA MET A 211 -40.71 -2.76 9.58
C MET A 211 -40.91 -2.90 8.05
N PRO A 212 -41.19 -1.79 7.34
CA PRO A 212 -41.58 -1.81 5.94
C PRO A 212 -40.48 -2.32 5.00
N HIS A 213 -40.84 -3.22 4.09
CA HIS A 213 -39.92 -3.85 3.13
C HIS A 213 -39.21 -2.85 2.20
N TYR A 214 -39.89 -1.78 1.78
CA TYR A 214 -39.35 -0.82 0.82
C TYR A 214 -38.49 0.29 1.47
N ASN A 215 -38.35 0.32 2.80
CA ASN A 215 -37.43 1.24 3.47
C ASN A 215 -36.05 0.59 3.62
N VAL A 216 -35.02 1.18 2.99
CA VAL A 216 -33.64 0.66 3.07
C VAL A 216 -33.04 0.87 4.48
N LEU A 217 -33.35 1.99 5.11
CA LEU A 217 -32.86 2.35 6.43
C LEU A 217 -33.96 2.14 7.48
N LYS A 218 -33.58 1.61 8.64
CA LYS A 218 -34.48 1.43 9.80
C LYS A 218 -34.73 2.73 10.59
N GLN A 219 -34.13 3.84 10.16
CA GLN A 219 -34.31 5.17 10.74
C GLN A 219 -34.66 6.15 9.62
N GLY A 220 -35.47 7.17 9.91
CA GLY A 220 -35.95 8.17 8.96
C GLY A 220 -34.90 9.20 8.52
N TYR A 221 -33.61 8.93 8.72
CA TYR A 221 -32.52 9.82 8.29
C TYR A 221 -31.97 9.43 6.92
N SER A 222 -31.35 10.41 6.24
CA SER A 222 -30.53 10.18 5.04
C SER A 222 -29.30 9.35 5.38
N SER A 223 -28.77 8.59 4.40
CA SER A 223 -27.45 7.95 4.52
C SER A 223 -26.29 8.95 4.61
N LEU A 224 -26.56 10.25 4.47
CA LEU A 224 -25.57 11.32 4.61
C LEU A 224 -25.01 11.34 6.04
N GLY A 225 -23.71 11.07 6.17
CA GLY A 225 -23.01 10.98 7.46
C GLY A 225 -23.00 9.59 8.09
N TYR A 226 -23.67 8.60 7.49
CA TYR A 226 -23.59 7.20 7.94
C TYR A 226 -22.16 6.68 7.81
N LYS A 227 -21.60 6.19 8.92
CA LYS A 227 -20.29 5.55 8.95
C LYS A 227 -20.49 4.03 9.00
N HIS A 228 -19.90 3.32 8.03
CA HIS A 228 -19.89 1.86 8.06
C HIS A 228 -19.20 1.33 9.33
N THR A 229 -19.73 0.23 9.87
CA THR A 229 -19.08 -0.49 10.98
C THR A 229 -17.73 -1.07 10.53
N GLU A 230 -16.78 -1.24 11.45
CA GLU A 230 -15.45 -1.81 11.12
C GLU A 230 -15.58 -3.17 10.44
N LYS A 231 -16.44 -4.07 10.95
CA LYS A 231 -16.75 -5.35 10.31
C LYS A 231 -17.23 -5.20 8.85
N THR A 232 -17.97 -4.14 8.53
CA THR A 232 -18.43 -3.86 7.15
C THR A 232 -17.29 -3.33 6.30
N LYS A 233 -16.41 -2.48 6.84
CA LYS A 233 -15.23 -1.98 6.13
C LYS A 233 -14.26 -3.12 5.80
N GLU A 234 -14.03 -4.03 6.74
CA GLU A 234 -13.23 -5.25 6.55
C GLU A 234 -13.80 -6.11 5.42
N LEU A 235 -15.09 -6.44 5.48
CA LEU A 235 -15.76 -7.22 4.42
C LEU A 235 -15.64 -6.54 3.04
N LEU A 236 -15.86 -5.22 2.97
CA LEU A 236 -15.72 -4.46 1.73
C LEU A 236 -14.27 -4.46 1.22
N SER A 237 -13.29 -4.39 2.12
CA SER A 237 -11.87 -4.49 1.81
C SER A 237 -11.53 -5.87 1.23
N GLU A 238 -11.99 -6.95 1.87
CA GLU A 238 -11.79 -8.32 1.38
C GLU A 238 -12.40 -8.54 -0.01
N LEU A 239 -13.64 -8.07 -0.22
CA LEU A 239 -14.30 -8.12 -1.52
C LEU A 239 -13.59 -7.26 -2.59
N ALA A 240 -12.85 -6.23 -2.19
CA ALA A 240 -12.10 -5.37 -3.10
C ALA A 240 -10.76 -5.98 -3.54
N LYS A 241 -10.09 -6.77 -2.69
CA LYS A 241 -8.75 -7.34 -2.95
C LYS A 241 -8.66 -8.15 -4.25
N ASN A 242 -9.75 -8.82 -4.64
CA ASN A 242 -9.79 -9.69 -5.82
C ASN A 242 -10.48 -9.05 -7.04
N ARG A 243 -10.73 -7.73 -7.03
CA ARG A 243 -11.33 -7.05 -8.18
C ARG A 243 -10.30 -6.93 -9.31
N ILE A 244 -10.63 -7.54 -10.44
CA ILE A 244 -9.84 -7.41 -11.66
C ILE A 244 -10.60 -6.51 -12.63
N HIS A 245 -9.98 -5.40 -13.04
CA HIS A 245 -10.54 -4.55 -14.08
C HIS A 245 -10.52 -5.26 -15.44
N SER A 246 -11.53 -5.02 -16.27
CA SER A 246 -11.49 -5.43 -17.67
C SER A 246 -10.34 -4.74 -18.40
N ASP A 247 -9.86 -5.33 -19.49
CA ASP A 247 -8.75 -4.76 -20.24
C ASP A 247 -9.11 -3.40 -20.88
N GLU A 248 -10.37 -3.20 -21.25
CA GLU A 248 -10.89 -1.90 -21.68
C GLU A 248 -10.77 -0.84 -20.57
N THR A 249 -11.18 -1.17 -19.35
CA THR A 249 -11.07 -0.25 -18.21
C THR A 249 -9.60 0.05 -17.87
N LYS A 250 -8.71 -0.95 -17.92
CA LYS A 250 -7.27 -0.73 -17.75
C LYS A 250 -6.71 0.22 -18.79
N SER A 251 -7.12 0.08 -20.05
CA SER A 251 -6.71 0.97 -21.14
C SER A 251 -7.17 2.41 -20.93
N LEU A 252 -8.40 2.61 -20.48
CA LEU A 252 -8.92 3.93 -20.14
C LEU A 252 -8.16 4.57 -18.98
N ILE A 253 -7.87 3.80 -17.91
CA ILE A 253 -7.07 4.28 -16.77
C ILE A 253 -5.65 4.65 -17.23
N ALA A 254 -5.00 3.81 -18.02
CA ALA A 254 -3.65 4.07 -18.52
C ALA A 254 -3.60 5.37 -19.34
N ARG A 255 -4.58 5.57 -20.25
CA ARG A 255 -4.71 6.79 -21.05
C ARG A 255 -4.91 8.02 -20.18
N ALA A 256 -5.72 7.90 -19.13
CA ALA A 256 -5.98 8.99 -18.18
C ALA A 256 -4.76 9.35 -17.32
N LEU A 257 -3.78 8.46 -17.15
CA LEU A 257 -2.59 8.69 -16.32
C LEU A 257 -1.31 8.95 -17.13
N THR A 258 -1.43 9.14 -18.45
CA THR A 258 -0.30 9.38 -19.35
C THR A 258 -0.20 10.85 -19.76
N GLY A 259 1.03 11.32 -20.01
CA GLY A 259 1.27 12.68 -20.48
C GLY A 259 0.84 13.72 -19.45
N GLU A 260 0.11 14.74 -19.91
CA GLU A 260 -0.28 15.90 -19.09
C GLU A 260 -1.26 15.57 -17.97
N ASN A 261 -2.03 14.49 -18.12
CA ASN A 261 -2.98 14.04 -17.12
C ASN A 261 -2.31 13.28 -15.96
N ASN A 262 -1.04 12.90 -16.11
CA ASN A 262 -0.30 12.26 -15.02
C ASN A 262 -0.19 13.26 -13.84
N PRO A 263 -0.58 12.88 -12.60
CA PRO A 263 -0.44 13.73 -11.42
C PRO A 263 0.99 14.22 -11.15
N PHE A 264 1.99 13.55 -11.72
CA PHE A 264 3.40 13.88 -11.63
C PHE A 264 3.97 14.58 -12.89
N TYR A 265 3.13 14.88 -13.87
CA TYR A 265 3.54 15.63 -15.06
C TYR A 265 4.09 17.01 -14.67
N ASN A 266 5.23 17.38 -15.26
CA ASN A 266 5.98 18.60 -14.96
C ASN A 266 6.36 18.79 -13.48
N LYS A 267 6.26 17.74 -12.64
CA LYS A 267 6.77 17.76 -11.27
C LYS A 267 8.16 17.16 -11.21
N SER A 268 9.00 17.72 -10.34
CA SER A 268 10.33 17.21 -10.04
C SER A 268 10.38 16.64 -8.63
N HIS A 269 11.11 15.56 -8.43
CA HIS A 269 11.37 15.03 -7.09
C HIS A 269 12.22 16.01 -6.27
N SER A 270 11.92 16.10 -4.97
CA SER A 270 12.74 16.82 -4.00
C SER A 270 14.14 16.21 -3.89
N MET A 271 15.12 16.98 -3.40
CA MET A 271 16.47 16.47 -3.19
C MET A 271 16.47 15.27 -2.23
N GLU A 272 15.72 15.36 -1.13
CA GLU A 272 15.49 14.26 -0.19
C GLU A 272 14.91 13.01 -0.87
N SER A 273 13.90 13.17 -1.74
CA SER A 273 13.32 12.04 -2.47
C SER A 273 14.32 11.43 -3.46
N LYS A 274 15.16 12.25 -4.11
CA LYS A 274 16.24 11.76 -4.97
C LYS A 274 17.28 10.98 -4.17
N VAL A 275 17.66 11.45 -2.97
CA VAL A 275 18.56 10.74 -2.06
C VAL A 275 17.95 9.40 -1.65
N ARG A 276 16.69 9.36 -1.19
CA ARG A 276 16.00 8.10 -0.87
C ARG A 276 15.91 7.13 -2.06
N ILE A 277 15.65 7.65 -3.26
CA ILE A 277 15.65 6.82 -4.49
C ILE A 277 17.07 6.29 -4.77
N LEU A 278 18.11 7.08 -4.55
CA LEU A 278 19.50 6.64 -4.71
C LEU A 278 19.85 5.57 -3.67
N GLU A 279 19.50 5.75 -2.40
CA GLU A 279 19.70 4.77 -1.32
C GLU A 279 18.93 3.46 -1.59
N ALA A 280 17.67 3.56 -2.03
CA ALA A 280 16.87 2.39 -2.39
C ALA A 280 17.41 1.66 -3.63
N LYS A 281 17.95 2.39 -4.61
CA LYS A 281 18.64 1.80 -5.78
C LYS A 281 20.04 1.31 -5.45
N SER A 282 20.65 1.83 -4.39
CA SER A 282 21.97 1.41 -3.91
C SER A 282 21.90 0.12 -3.09
N ALA A 283 20.71 -0.44 -2.84
CA ALA A 283 20.45 -1.59 -1.96
C ALA A 283 21.08 -2.95 -2.33
N TYR A 284 22.13 -2.99 -3.16
CA TYR A 284 23.05 -4.12 -3.19
C TYR A 284 24.32 -3.71 -2.44
N PRO A 285 24.34 -3.83 -1.09
CA PRO A 285 25.58 -3.66 -0.35
C PRO A 285 26.63 -4.61 -0.92
N VAL A 286 27.87 -4.15 -0.97
CA VAL A 286 28.98 -4.99 -1.43
C VAL A 286 29.79 -5.40 -0.22
N TYR A 287 29.77 -6.69 0.04
CA TYR A 287 30.58 -7.32 1.07
C TYR A 287 31.96 -7.57 0.48
N VAL A 288 32.99 -7.00 1.11
CA VAL A 288 34.37 -7.14 0.69
C VAL A 288 35.06 -8.12 1.63
N TYR A 289 35.64 -9.16 1.06
CA TYR A 289 36.38 -10.18 1.78
C TYR A 289 37.85 -10.18 1.36
N ASP A 290 38.70 -10.69 2.24
CA ASP A 290 40.07 -11.03 1.91
C ASP A 290 40.17 -12.37 1.12
N SER A 291 41.39 -12.84 0.88
CA SER A 291 41.61 -14.07 0.11
C SER A 291 41.25 -15.34 0.88
N PHE A 292 41.05 -15.25 2.19
CA PHE A 292 40.56 -16.32 3.07
C PHE A 292 39.04 -16.23 3.34
N LYS A 293 38.33 -15.32 2.64
CA LYS A 293 36.88 -15.11 2.79
C LYS A 293 36.49 -14.60 4.19
N GLU A 294 37.40 -13.93 4.89
CA GLU A 294 37.08 -13.15 6.09
C GLU A 294 36.48 -11.80 5.69
N LEU A 295 35.38 -11.41 6.34
CA LEU A 295 34.65 -10.19 5.99
C LEU A 295 35.42 -8.96 6.46
N LEU A 296 35.93 -8.16 5.53
CA LEU A 296 36.69 -6.95 5.84
C LEU A 296 35.76 -5.77 6.11
N VAL A 297 34.89 -5.44 5.16
CA VAL A 297 34.07 -4.22 5.19
C VAL A 297 32.84 -4.36 4.29
N ILE A 298 31.79 -3.59 4.58
CA ILE A 298 30.57 -3.54 3.77
C ILE A 298 30.40 -2.14 3.19
N PHE A 299 30.36 -2.06 1.86
CA PHE A 299 30.07 -0.81 1.15
C PHE A 299 28.59 -0.68 0.83
N PRO A 300 28.06 0.55 0.77
CA PRO A 300 26.64 0.78 0.49
C PRO A 300 26.26 0.48 -0.96
N SER A 301 27.22 0.40 -1.91
CA SER A 301 26.94 -0.02 -3.29
C SER A 301 28.20 -0.32 -4.10
N VAL A 302 28.03 -1.04 -5.21
CA VAL A 302 29.06 -1.24 -6.25
C VAL A 302 29.59 0.10 -6.78
N SER A 303 28.72 1.10 -6.96
CA SER A 303 29.13 2.42 -7.47
C SER A 303 30.02 3.17 -6.49
N THR A 304 29.77 3.04 -5.18
CA THR A 304 30.60 3.63 -4.14
C THR A 304 31.98 2.98 -4.13
N LEU A 305 32.01 1.65 -4.05
CA LEU A 305 33.25 0.87 -4.07
C LEU A 305 34.08 1.15 -5.35
N ALA A 306 33.45 1.11 -6.52
CA ALA A 306 34.09 1.34 -7.82
C ALA A 306 34.84 2.67 -7.90
N LYS A 307 34.23 3.75 -7.38
CA LYS A 307 34.84 5.08 -7.36
C LYS A 307 36.08 5.10 -6.46
N LEU A 308 35.99 4.52 -5.26
CA LEU A 308 37.08 4.50 -4.27
C LEU A 308 38.28 3.69 -4.76
N ILE A 309 38.03 2.51 -5.35
CA ILE A 309 39.10 1.62 -5.85
C ILE A 309 39.52 1.90 -7.30
N LYS A 310 39.05 3.02 -7.87
CA LYS A 310 39.35 3.47 -9.24
C LYS A 310 39.17 2.33 -10.27
N SER A 311 38.03 1.63 -10.21
CA SER A 311 37.70 0.50 -11.08
C SER A 311 36.39 0.73 -11.81
N ASN A 312 36.21 0.05 -12.94
CA ASN A 312 34.97 0.14 -13.72
C ASN A 312 33.85 -0.62 -13.01
N HIS A 313 32.67 0.00 -12.96
CA HIS A 313 31.47 -0.59 -12.37
C HIS A 313 31.15 -1.97 -12.97
N SER A 314 31.21 -2.10 -14.30
CA SER A 314 30.94 -3.36 -15.00
C SER A 314 31.92 -4.48 -14.60
N THR A 315 33.19 -4.15 -14.38
CA THR A 315 34.19 -5.12 -13.93
C THR A 315 33.83 -5.69 -12.56
N ILE A 316 33.46 -4.83 -11.60
CA ILE A 316 33.06 -5.27 -10.26
C ILE A 316 31.79 -6.13 -10.33
N VAL A 317 30.80 -5.74 -11.14
CA VAL A 317 29.58 -6.55 -11.35
C VAL A 317 29.91 -7.93 -11.90
N ASN A 318 30.82 -8.04 -12.88
CA ASN A 318 31.22 -9.32 -13.44
C ASN A 318 31.94 -10.19 -12.40
N ILE A 319 32.83 -9.59 -11.61
CA ILE A 319 33.53 -10.29 -10.51
C ILE A 319 32.55 -10.84 -9.48
N ILE A 320 31.55 -10.04 -9.07
CA ILE A 320 30.51 -10.47 -8.14
C ILE A 320 29.69 -11.63 -8.73
N LYS A 321 29.42 -11.63 -10.04
CA LYS A 321 28.69 -12.71 -10.71
C LYS A 321 29.52 -13.98 -10.84
N GLU A 322 30.79 -13.84 -11.22
CA GLU A 322 31.71 -14.95 -11.45
C GLU A 322 32.33 -15.49 -10.15
N GLN A 323 32.22 -14.74 -9.05
CA GLN A 323 32.79 -15.07 -7.73
C GLN A 323 34.33 -15.24 -7.76
N THR A 324 35.01 -14.55 -8.67
CA THR A 324 36.47 -14.63 -8.84
C THR A 324 37.22 -13.63 -7.95
N ILE A 325 38.50 -13.89 -7.69
CA ILE A 325 39.34 -12.96 -6.95
C ILE A 325 39.64 -11.66 -7.73
N PHE A 326 39.45 -10.52 -7.09
CA PHE A 326 39.79 -9.19 -7.60
C PHE A 326 41.19 -8.79 -7.16
N ARG A 327 42.00 -8.29 -8.11
CA ARG A 327 43.37 -7.80 -7.88
C ARG A 327 44.25 -8.77 -7.09
N GLY A 328 43.94 -10.07 -7.16
CA GLY A 328 44.70 -11.15 -6.55
C GLY A 328 44.54 -11.31 -5.04
N GLU A 329 43.63 -10.57 -4.37
CA GLU A 329 43.44 -10.69 -2.92
C GLU A 329 41.99 -10.59 -2.44
N TRP A 330 41.08 -9.90 -3.14
CA TRP A 330 39.76 -9.60 -2.57
C TRP A 330 38.61 -10.29 -3.28
N TYR A 331 37.60 -10.74 -2.53
CA TYR A 331 36.32 -11.16 -3.09
C TYR A 331 35.25 -10.11 -2.82
N PHE A 332 34.33 -9.97 -3.79
CA PHE A 332 33.18 -9.08 -3.67
C PHE A 332 31.90 -9.88 -3.86
N THR A 333 30.93 -9.70 -2.96
CA THR A 333 29.60 -10.32 -3.07
C THR A 333 28.51 -9.30 -2.76
N ASN A 334 27.29 -9.58 -3.23
CA ASN A 334 26.09 -8.80 -2.87
C ASN A 334 25.26 -9.46 -1.75
N ILE A 335 25.68 -10.64 -1.30
CA ILE A 335 25.02 -11.45 -0.28
C ILE A 335 26.13 -11.96 0.65
N PRO A 336 25.95 -11.91 1.97
CA PRO A 336 26.97 -12.38 2.90
C PRO A 336 27.24 -13.88 2.72
N LEU A 337 28.52 -14.29 2.77
CA LEU A 337 28.92 -15.70 2.69
C LEU A 337 28.53 -16.52 3.93
N SER A 338 28.41 -15.86 5.09
CA SER A 338 27.91 -16.43 6.35
C SER A 338 27.15 -15.35 7.12
N ILE A 339 26.08 -15.76 7.81
CA ILE A 339 25.16 -14.87 8.54
C ILE A 339 25.83 -14.31 9.80
N ASP A 340 26.78 -15.04 10.38
CA ASP A 340 27.44 -14.67 11.65
C ASP A 340 28.69 -13.80 11.47
N ASN A 341 29.09 -13.52 10.23
CA ASN A 341 30.32 -12.77 9.94
C ASN A 341 30.14 -11.29 10.30
N THR A 342 30.91 -10.82 11.28
CA THR A 342 31.03 -9.40 11.61
C THR A 342 32.19 -8.79 10.82
N PRO A 343 32.01 -7.62 10.17
CA PRO A 343 33.09 -6.99 9.43
C PRO A 343 34.20 -6.52 10.38
N ILE A 344 35.47 -6.76 10.00
CA ILE A 344 36.63 -6.27 10.76
C ILE A 344 36.62 -4.73 10.84
N ILE A 345 36.22 -4.07 9.75
CA ILE A 345 36.05 -2.62 9.66
C ILE A 345 34.55 -2.33 9.69
N SER A 346 34.08 -1.79 10.81
CA SER A 346 32.65 -1.52 11.03
C SER A 346 32.10 -0.35 10.21
N ASP A 347 32.96 0.61 9.85
CA ASP A 347 32.57 1.82 9.12
C ASP A 347 33.43 1.98 7.86
N TRP A 348 32.79 1.94 6.69
CA TRP A 348 33.48 2.09 5.40
C TRP A 348 34.01 3.52 5.15
N THR A 349 33.71 4.48 6.03
CA THR A 349 34.27 5.83 6.02
C THR A 349 35.42 6.03 7.01
N SER A 350 35.82 4.98 7.74
CA SER A 350 36.90 5.03 8.72
C SER A 350 38.29 5.09 8.06
N LYS A 351 39.30 5.51 8.84
CA LYS A 351 40.69 5.59 8.37
C LYS A 351 41.26 4.21 8.02
N GLU A 352 40.87 3.16 8.75
CA GLU A 352 41.25 1.78 8.45
C GLU A 352 40.72 1.34 7.08
N CYS A 353 39.51 1.79 6.71
CA CYS A 353 38.96 1.56 5.37
C CYS A 353 39.76 2.31 4.30
N GLU A 354 40.19 3.55 4.55
CA GLU A 354 41.04 4.30 3.62
C GLU A 354 42.37 3.58 3.33
N GLU A 355 42.99 2.98 4.35
CA GLU A 355 44.20 2.15 4.22
C GLU A 355 43.95 0.90 3.38
N LEU A 356 42.81 0.21 3.60
CA LEU A 356 42.37 -0.92 2.77
C LEU A 356 42.17 -0.50 1.30
N ILE A 357 41.50 0.62 1.05
CA ILE A 357 41.28 1.15 -0.31
C ILE A 357 42.62 1.50 -0.99
N LEU A 358 43.56 2.10 -0.26
CA LEU A 358 44.90 2.37 -0.77
C LEU A 358 45.61 1.08 -1.15
N ASN A 359 45.53 0.05 -0.30
CA ASN A 359 46.09 -1.26 -0.58
C ASN A 359 45.48 -1.90 -1.85
N ILE A 360 44.15 -1.86 -1.98
CA ILE A 360 43.45 -2.33 -3.19
C ILE A 360 43.94 -1.58 -4.43
N ASN A 361 44.13 -0.26 -4.34
CA ASN A 361 44.61 0.57 -5.42
C ASN A 361 46.06 0.27 -5.83
N ASN A 362 46.93 -0.03 -4.87
CA ASN A 362 48.31 -0.43 -5.12
C ASN A 362 48.42 -1.77 -5.86
N HIS A 363 47.39 -2.62 -5.79
CA HIS A 363 47.31 -3.90 -6.51
C HIS A 363 46.62 -3.79 -7.89
N SER A 364 46.43 -2.57 -8.42
CA SER A 364 45.69 -2.35 -9.67
C SER A 364 46.32 -2.96 -10.93
N HIS A 365 47.63 -3.21 -10.93
CA HIS A 365 48.36 -3.89 -12.00
C HIS A 365 48.06 -5.40 -12.07
N ILE A 366 47.60 -5.99 -10.95
CA ILE A 366 47.31 -7.43 -10.86
C ILE A 366 45.94 -7.72 -11.47
N ARG A 367 45.93 -8.35 -12.64
CA ARG A 367 44.67 -8.80 -13.27
C ARG A 367 44.22 -10.16 -12.78
N LYS A 368 45.16 -11.11 -12.69
CA LYS A 368 44.95 -12.49 -12.22
C LYS A 368 46.22 -12.98 -11.55
N ALA A 369 46.18 -13.11 -10.22
CA ALA A 369 47.28 -13.70 -9.47
C ALA A 369 47.35 -15.21 -9.70
N VAL A 370 48.52 -15.79 -9.43
CA VAL A 370 48.73 -17.25 -9.42
C VAL A 370 49.21 -17.63 -8.03
N PHE A 371 48.46 -18.50 -7.38
CA PHE A 371 48.82 -19.10 -6.10
C PHE A 371 49.51 -20.43 -6.35
N VAL A 372 50.63 -20.65 -5.66
CA VAL A 372 51.45 -21.85 -5.81
C VAL A 372 51.50 -22.59 -4.48
N TYR A 373 51.29 -23.89 -4.56
CA TYR A 373 51.25 -24.81 -3.42
C TYR A 373 52.18 -25.98 -3.67
N ASP A 374 52.59 -26.65 -2.59
CA ASP A 374 53.29 -27.93 -2.69
C ASP A 374 52.32 -29.07 -3.05
N VAL A 375 52.86 -30.28 -3.22
CA VAL A 375 52.07 -31.50 -3.50
C VAL A 375 51.06 -31.84 -2.41
N ASN A 376 51.28 -31.36 -1.18
CA ASN A 376 50.40 -31.55 -0.02
C ASN A 376 49.38 -30.42 0.14
N ARG A 377 49.30 -29.48 -0.81
CA ARG A 377 48.46 -28.27 -0.78
C ARG A 377 48.87 -27.23 0.28
N ASN A 378 50.08 -27.30 0.83
CA ASN A 378 50.60 -26.21 1.65
C ASN A 378 50.93 -25.01 0.77
N PHE A 379 50.48 -23.82 1.19
CA PHE A 379 50.73 -22.58 0.45
C PHE A 379 52.23 -22.24 0.45
N ILE A 380 52.79 -22.03 -0.75
CA ILE A 380 54.20 -21.65 -0.92
C ILE A 380 54.29 -20.13 -1.14
N CYS A 381 53.66 -19.64 -2.20
CA CYS A 381 53.76 -18.23 -2.57
C CYS A 381 52.63 -17.79 -3.52
N LYS A 382 52.46 -16.46 -3.61
CA LYS A 382 51.56 -15.78 -4.55
C LYS A 382 52.40 -14.98 -5.54
N TYR A 383 52.17 -15.18 -6.83
CA TYR A 383 52.71 -14.34 -7.89
C TYR A 383 51.64 -13.41 -8.45
N GLU A 384 52.04 -12.19 -8.81
CA GLU A 384 51.17 -11.17 -9.41
C GLU A 384 50.59 -11.57 -10.79
N GLY A 385 51.12 -12.65 -11.38
CA GLY A 385 50.60 -13.25 -12.59
C GLY A 385 51.46 -14.41 -13.09
N VAL A 386 50.99 -15.07 -14.15
CA VAL A 386 51.64 -16.24 -14.73
C VAL A 386 53.06 -15.93 -15.23
N THR A 387 53.31 -14.74 -15.77
CA THR A 387 54.65 -14.34 -16.24
C THR A 387 55.65 -14.28 -15.09
N LYS A 388 55.25 -13.73 -13.94
CA LYS A 388 56.11 -13.67 -12.74
C LYS A 388 56.36 -15.06 -12.15
N ALA A 389 55.34 -15.92 -12.18
CA ALA A 389 55.50 -17.33 -11.80
C ALA A 389 56.45 -18.07 -12.76
N GLN A 390 56.38 -17.82 -14.07
CA GLN A 390 57.30 -18.39 -15.06
C GLN A 390 58.75 -17.97 -14.76
N GLU A 391 59.00 -16.68 -14.56
CA GLU A 391 60.34 -16.15 -14.26
C GLU A 391 60.93 -16.80 -13.00
N ALA A 392 60.13 -16.94 -11.94
CA ALA A 392 60.60 -17.45 -10.66
C ALA A 392 60.78 -18.98 -10.64
N LEU A 393 59.90 -19.73 -11.29
CA LEU A 393 59.90 -21.20 -11.25
C LEU A 393 60.58 -21.84 -12.46
N ASN A 394 60.95 -21.05 -13.46
CA ASN A 394 61.47 -21.50 -14.75
C ASN A 394 60.54 -22.52 -15.44
N ILE A 395 59.22 -22.34 -15.31
CA ILE A 395 58.19 -23.18 -15.94
C ILE A 395 57.46 -22.37 -17.01
N ASN A 396 57.27 -22.95 -18.19
CA ASN A 396 56.61 -22.29 -19.31
C ASN A 396 55.21 -21.74 -18.93
N HIS A 397 54.92 -20.49 -19.33
CA HIS A 397 53.67 -19.79 -19.06
C HIS A 397 52.42 -20.58 -19.48
N SER A 398 52.45 -21.24 -20.65
CA SER A 398 51.31 -22.03 -21.13
C SER A 398 51.03 -23.24 -20.23
N ILE A 399 52.08 -23.83 -19.67
CA ILE A 399 52.00 -24.95 -18.73
C ILE A 399 51.38 -24.46 -17.41
N ILE A 400 51.92 -23.40 -16.80
CA ILE A 400 51.36 -22.84 -15.57
C ILE A 400 49.87 -22.53 -15.74
N LYS A 401 49.49 -21.86 -16.85
CA LYS A 401 48.08 -21.54 -17.13
C LYS A 401 47.20 -22.78 -17.31
N LYS A 402 47.70 -23.83 -17.98
CA LYS A 402 47.00 -25.11 -18.16
C LYS A 402 46.78 -25.80 -16.82
N TYR A 403 47.84 -25.96 -16.03
CA TYR A 403 47.79 -26.66 -14.74
C TYR A 403 47.03 -25.87 -13.67
N ALA A 404 47.04 -24.53 -13.71
CA ALA A 404 46.20 -23.69 -12.86
C ALA A 404 44.69 -23.85 -13.11
N LYS A 405 44.31 -24.24 -14.33
CA LYS A 405 42.92 -24.53 -14.69
C LYS A 405 42.51 -25.97 -14.33
N ILE A 406 43.44 -26.91 -14.48
CA ILE A 406 43.20 -28.33 -14.19
C ILE A 406 43.25 -28.60 -12.68
N GLY A 407 44.06 -27.86 -11.93
CA GLY A 407 44.28 -28.06 -10.49
C GLY A 407 45.11 -29.32 -10.19
N SER A 408 45.86 -29.84 -11.16
CA SER A 408 46.74 -31.01 -11.00
C SER A 408 48.19 -30.60 -10.72
N ILE A 409 48.95 -31.55 -10.16
CA ILE A 409 50.37 -31.35 -9.83
C ILE A 409 51.19 -31.28 -11.13
N TYR A 410 52.12 -30.33 -11.20
CA TYR A 410 53.16 -30.27 -12.21
C TYR A 410 54.48 -29.84 -11.58
N ASN A 411 55.54 -30.62 -11.82
CA ASN A 411 56.88 -30.34 -11.33
C ASN A 411 56.94 -30.08 -9.80
N GLY A 412 56.16 -30.83 -9.02
CA GLY A 412 56.07 -30.69 -7.57
C GLY A 412 55.18 -29.55 -7.06
N TYR A 413 54.53 -28.80 -7.96
CA TYR A 413 53.68 -27.66 -7.61
C TYR A 413 52.23 -27.87 -8.02
N ILE A 414 51.31 -27.30 -7.25
CA ILE A 414 49.92 -27.09 -7.65
C ILE A 414 49.74 -25.59 -7.89
N PHE A 415 49.20 -25.24 -9.06
CA PHE A 415 48.87 -23.86 -9.41
C PHE A 415 47.38 -23.63 -9.25
N SER A 416 46.99 -22.44 -8.80
CA SER A 416 45.60 -22.04 -8.71
C SER A 416 45.43 -20.55 -9.05
N SER A 417 44.29 -20.20 -9.64
CA SER A 417 43.89 -18.79 -9.83
C SER A 417 43.18 -18.21 -8.60
N GLU A 418 42.85 -19.06 -7.63
CA GLU A 418 42.16 -18.73 -6.39
C GLU A 418 42.95 -19.29 -5.19
N ARG A 419 42.78 -18.68 -4.03
CA ARG A 419 43.37 -19.20 -2.81
C ARG A 419 42.60 -20.45 -2.36
N LEU A 420 43.28 -21.59 -2.31
CA LEU A 420 42.75 -22.82 -1.77
C LEU A 420 42.64 -22.71 -0.25
N MET A 421 41.47 -23.06 0.28
CA MET A 421 41.26 -23.29 1.70
C MET A 421 41.75 -24.70 2.02
N ASN A 422 42.55 -24.84 3.08
CA ASN A 422 43.00 -26.15 3.57
C ASN A 422 41.93 -26.87 4.36
#